data_AF-A0A3D0JL73-F1
#
_entry.id   AF-A0A3D0JL73-F1
#
_cell.length_a   1.000
_cell.length_b   1.000
_cell.length_c   1.000
_cell.angle_alpha   90.00
_cell.angle_beta   90.00
_cell.angle_gamma   90.00
#
_symmetry.space_group_name_H-M   'P 1'
#
loop_
_entity.id
_entity.type
_entity.pdbx_description
1 polymer ?
#
loop_
_entity_poly.entity_id
_entity_poly.type
_entity_poly.pdbx_seq_one_letter_code
_entity_poly.pdbx_strand_id
1 'polypeptide(L)'
;MISAPLNRFAHELYERYEGFLGRLERTDRHPDEQPLTLGGAHVLVIGMGRIGTAVFDSLTEDGEKVVGIDADPGKLESHRQAGRRVVFADAEDPGFWNHLRFGRLEAVVLTMPEPESQCWATHRLRDRGFEGVIAVSTRSRHTVTRVKEAGADLIYDAHDAAGLGLGKAVLTCLGDERLDNPEPR
;
A
#
# COMPACT_ATOMS: atom_id res chain seq x y z
N MET A 1 1.67 21.16 -23.63
CA MET A 1 1.38 20.05 -24.56
C MET A 1 2.42 18.95 -24.37
N ILE A 2 2.26 18.07 -23.37
CA ILE A 2 2.68 16.65 -23.43
C ILE A 2 1.77 15.93 -22.44
N SER A 3 0.56 15.58 -22.89
CA SER A 3 -0.32 14.65 -22.19
C SER A 3 -0.43 13.40 -23.05
N ALA A 4 -0.37 12.24 -22.39
CA ALA A 4 -0.48 10.87 -22.94
C ALA A 4 0.79 10.33 -23.62
N PRO A 5 1.42 9.33 -22.98
CA PRO A 5 1.04 7.97 -23.38
C PRO A 5 0.75 7.02 -22.20
N LEU A 6 0.42 7.50 -21.00
CA LEU A 6 0.14 6.61 -19.85
C LEU A 6 -1.35 6.22 -19.65
N ASN A 7 -2.27 6.69 -20.49
CA ASN A 7 -3.70 6.36 -20.34
C ASN A 7 -4.10 5.04 -21.03
N ARG A 8 -3.18 4.34 -21.70
CA ARG A 8 -3.53 3.19 -22.54
C ARG A 8 -3.83 1.91 -21.73
N PHE A 9 -3.18 1.73 -20.58
CA PHE A 9 -3.40 0.57 -19.73
C PHE A 9 -4.63 0.71 -18.83
N ALA A 10 -4.98 1.95 -18.44
CA ALA A 10 -6.21 2.24 -17.69
C ALA A 10 -7.47 1.91 -18.52
N HIS A 11 -7.48 2.23 -19.82
CA HIS A 11 -8.63 1.94 -20.69
C HIS A 11 -8.84 0.43 -20.93
N GLU A 12 -7.77 -0.34 -21.05
CA GLU A 12 -7.80 -1.79 -21.30
C GLU A 12 -8.24 -2.63 -20.07
N LEU A 13 -8.16 -2.02 -18.88
CA LEU A 13 -8.73 -2.54 -17.62
C LEU A 13 -10.19 -2.11 -17.45
N TYR A 14 -10.53 -0.87 -17.84
CA TYR A 14 -11.89 -0.31 -17.79
C TYR A 14 -12.88 -1.04 -18.72
N GLU A 15 -12.51 -1.26 -19.99
CA GLU A 15 -13.41 -1.86 -20.99
C GLU A 15 -13.73 -3.34 -20.71
N ARG A 16 -12.82 -4.06 -20.04
CA ARG A 16 -12.96 -5.51 -19.83
C ARG A 16 -13.95 -5.88 -18.72
N TYR A 17 -14.36 -4.93 -17.88
CA TYR A 17 -15.22 -5.19 -16.72
C TYR A 17 -16.36 -4.19 -16.50
N GLU A 18 -16.78 -3.43 -17.53
CA GLU A 18 -18.00 -2.58 -17.50
C GLU A 18 -19.22 -3.27 -16.85
N GLY A 19 -19.40 -4.57 -17.11
CA GLY A 19 -20.52 -5.35 -16.57
C GLY A 19 -20.49 -5.58 -15.04
N PHE A 20 -19.32 -5.50 -14.41
CA PHE A 20 -19.17 -5.64 -12.95
C PHE A 20 -19.08 -4.27 -12.25
N LEU A 21 -18.57 -3.25 -12.96
CA LEU A 21 -18.50 -1.85 -12.51
C LEU A 21 -19.90 -1.25 -12.28
N GLY A 22 -20.86 -1.51 -13.18
CA GLY A 22 -22.24 -1.01 -13.02
C GLY A 22 -23.05 -1.65 -11.89
N ARG A 23 -22.57 -2.75 -11.30
CA ARG A 23 -23.26 -3.45 -10.20
C ARG A 23 -22.75 -3.04 -8.81
N LEU A 24 -21.54 -2.46 -8.74
CA LEU A 24 -20.95 -1.93 -7.50
C LEU A 24 -21.19 -0.43 -7.29
N GLU A 25 -21.57 0.33 -8.32
CA GLU A 25 -22.09 1.71 -8.20
C GLU A 25 -23.37 1.84 -7.33
N ARG A 26 -23.96 0.72 -6.89
CA ARG A 26 -25.20 0.71 -6.11
C ARG A 26 -25.05 0.47 -4.60
N THR A 27 -23.83 0.40 -4.07
CA THR A 27 -23.61 0.39 -2.61
C THR A 27 -22.47 1.31 -2.15
N ASP A 28 -22.15 2.33 -2.95
CA ASP A 28 -21.80 3.64 -2.41
C ASP A 28 -22.20 4.67 -3.47
N ARG A 29 -23.28 5.40 -3.17
CA ARG A 29 -23.88 6.39 -4.06
C ARG A 29 -22.82 7.39 -4.52
N HIS A 30 -22.76 7.64 -5.82
CA HIS A 30 -22.17 8.87 -6.37
C HIS A 30 -23.14 10.03 -6.07
N PRO A 31 -22.72 11.02 -5.26
CA PRO A 31 -22.96 12.40 -5.60
C PRO A 31 -21.60 13.09 -5.68
N ASP A 32 -21.42 13.90 -6.70
CA ASP A 32 -20.20 14.65 -6.96
C ASP A 32 -19.60 15.26 -5.67
N GLU A 33 -18.27 15.16 -5.53
CA GLU A 33 -17.45 15.93 -4.57
C GLU A 33 -17.44 15.51 -3.09
N GLN A 34 -17.42 14.21 -2.75
CA GLN A 34 -17.04 13.79 -1.39
C GLN A 34 -15.57 13.34 -1.33
N PRO A 35 -14.72 13.96 -0.47
CA PRO A 35 -13.34 13.54 -0.34
C PRO A 35 -13.26 12.09 0.10
N LEU A 36 -12.24 11.36 -0.39
CA LEU A 36 -11.98 9.97 -0.03
C LEU A 36 -11.55 9.94 1.45
N THR A 37 -12.51 9.96 2.37
CA THR A 37 -12.26 9.94 3.81
C THR A 37 -11.83 8.55 4.19
N LEU A 38 -10.54 8.40 4.51
CA LEU A 38 -9.94 7.18 5.05
C LEU A 38 -10.46 6.84 6.47
N GLY A 39 -11.56 7.46 6.91
CA GLY A 39 -12.11 7.35 8.26
C GLY A 39 -11.09 7.76 9.31
N GLY A 40 -11.02 6.98 10.39
CA GLY A 40 -10.01 7.13 11.45
C GLY A 40 -8.76 6.29 11.22
N ALA A 41 -8.35 6.05 9.96
CA ALA A 41 -7.10 5.35 9.66
C ALA A 41 -5.90 6.12 10.22
N HIS A 42 -4.94 5.39 10.77
CA HIS A 42 -3.61 5.92 11.08
C HIS A 42 -2.60 5.56 9.98
N VAL A 43 -2.81 4.43 9.29
CA VAL A 43 -1.90 3.97 8.23
C VAL A 43 -2.66 3.73 6.92
N LEU A 44 -2.11 4.27 5.83
CA LEU A 44 -2.55 4.00 4.45
C LEU A 44 -1.51 3.13 3.74
N VAL A 45 -1.93 1.99 3.20
CA VAL A 45 -1.10 1.12 2.36
C VAL A 45 -1.53 1.27 0.90
N ILE A 46 -0.62 1.74 0.05
CA ILE A 46 -0.82 1.90 -1.39
C ILE A 46 -0.18 0.72 -2.13
N GLY A 47 -1.04 -0.05 -2.81
CA GLY A 47 -0.72 -1.34 -3.39
C GLY A 47 -1.00 -2.47 -2.39
N MET A 48 -2.01 -3.28 -2.65
CA MET A 48 -2.40 -4.45 -1.84
C MET A 48 -2.00 -5.75 -2.54
N GLY A 49 -0.78 -5.77 -3.08
CA GLY A 49 -0.10 -6.99 -3.52
C GLY A 49 0.46 -7.79 -2.33
N ARG A 50 1.37 -8.72 -2.61
CA ARG A 50 1.98 -9.59 -1.56
C ARG A 50 2.59 -8.80 -0.39
N ILE A 51 3.40 -7.79 -0.70
CA ILE A 51 4.10 -7.00 0.33
C ILE A 51 3.11 -6.10 1.08
N GLY A 52 2.28 -5.35 0.35
CA GLY A 52 1.28 -4.48 0.98
C GLY A 52 0.30 -5.24 1.87
N THR A 53 -0.11 -6.44 1.46
CA THR A 53 -0.96 -7.32 2.28
C THR A 53 -0.26 -7.75 3.56
N ALA A 54 1.00 -8.19 3.48
CA ALA A 54 1.78 -8.57 4.66
C ALA A 54 1.99 -7.40 5.64
N VAL A 55 2.25 -6.19 5.11
CA VAL A 55 2.35 -4.98 5.94
C VAL A 55 1.00 -4.62 6.57
N PHE A 56 -0.09 -4.68 5.79
CA PHE A 56 -1.43 -4.42 6.28
C PHE A 56 -1.80 -5.35 7.43
N ASP A 57 -1.58 -6.65 7.24
CA ASP A 57 -1.91 -7.68 8.23
C ASP A 57 -1.08 -7.49 9.50
N SER A 58 0.24 -7.34 9.38
CA SER A 58 1.13 -7.14 10.52
C SER A 58 0.76 -5.91 11.35
N LEU A 59 0.46 -4.78 10.70
CA LEU A 59 0.05 -3.56 11.41
C LEU A 59 -1.33 -3.72 12.07
N THR A 60 -2.25 -4.41 11.41
CA THR A 60 -3.59 -4.67 11.95
C THR A 60 -3.54 -5.61 13.15
N GLU A 61 -2.69 -6.64 13.11
CA GLU A 61 -2.43 -7.56 14.23
C GLU A 61 -1.88 -6.82 15.47
N ASP A 62 -1.06 -5.80 15.26
CA ASP A 62 -0.54 -4.91 16.32
C ASP A 62 -1.56 -3.84 16.77
N GLY A 63 -2.79 -3.85 16.24
CA GLY A 63 -3.90 -3.00 16.66
C GLY A 63 -4.01 -1.66 15.93
N GLU A 64 -3.21 -1.43 14.88
CA GLU A 64 -3.28 -0.20 14.10
C GLU A 64 -4.50 -0.14 13.18
N LYS A 65 -4.99 1.07 12.95
CA LYS A 65 -6.12 1.31 12.03
C LYS A 65 -5.61 1.49 10.61
N VAL A 66 -5.55 0.40 9.85
CA VAL A 66 -5.00 0.39 8.49
C VAL A 66 -6.10 0.47 7.43
N VAL A 67 -5.83 1.17 6.33
CA VAL A 67 -6.61 1.11 5.08
C VAL A 67 -5.69 0.74 3.93
N GLY A 68 -6.12 -0.17 3.08
CA GLY A 68 -5.43 -0.53 1.85
C GLY A 68 -6.09 0.09 0.63
N ILE A 69 -5.30 0.47 -0.38
CA ILE A 69 -5.80 0.81 -1.70
C ILE A 69 -5.09 0.01 -2.79
N ASP A 70 -5.83 -0.41 -3.80
CA ASP A 70 -5.30 -1.09 -4.98
C ASP A 70 -6.18 -0.81 -6.20
N ALA A 71 -5.56 -0.84 -7.39
CA ALA A 71 -6.22 -0.62 -8.67
C ALA A 71 -6.75 -1.92 -9.30
N ASP A 72 -6.45 -3.09 -8.72
CA ASP A 72 -6.89 -4.39 -9.20
C ASP A 72 -8.19 -4.84 -8.49
N PRO A 73 -9.37 -4.70 -9.12
CA PRO A 73 -10.63 -5.06 -8.50
C PRO A 73 -10.72 -6.56 -8.16
N GLY A 74 -9.98 -7.42 -8.88
CA GLY A 74 -9.93 -8.84 -8.62
C GLY A 74 -9.30 -9.18 -7.27
N LYS A 75 -8.35 -8.35 -6.80
CA LYS A 75 -7.76 -8.50 -5.45
C LYS A 75 -8.64 -7.91 -4.36
N LEU A 76 -9.45 -6.90 -4.66
CA LEU A 76 -10.25 -6.22 -3.64
C LEU A 76 -11.28 -7.13 -3.00
N GLU A 77 -11.94 -7.98 -3.81
CA GLU A 77 -12.96 -8.88 -3.29
C GLU A 77 -12.37 -9.90 -2.31
N SER A 78 -11.23 -10.50 -2.64
CA SER A 78 -10.55 -11.43 -1.74
C SER A 78 -10.05 -10.74 -0.46
N HIS A 79 -9.60 -9.50 -0.56
CA HIS A 79 -9.21 -8.70 0.61
C HIS A 79 -10.40 -8.38 1.52
N ARG A 80 -11.55 -8.00 0.96
CA ARG A 80 -12.78 -7.76 1.72
C ARG A 80 -13.28 -9.03 2.41
N GLN A 81 -13.26 -10.16 1.71
CA GLN A 81 -13.62 -11.47 2.28
C GLN A 81 -12.71 -11.88 3.44
N ALA A 82 -11.44 -11.48 3.39
CA ALA A 82 -10.48 -11.66 4.47
C ALA A 82 -10.62 -10.60 5.60
N GLY A 83 -11.66 -9.77 5.59
CA GLY A 83 -11.93 -8.76 6.61
C GLY A 83 -11.05 -7.50 6.49
N ARG A 84 -10.26 -7.36 5.42
CA ARG A 84 -9.40 -6.18 5.23
C ARG A 84 -10.21 -5.00 4.74
N ARG A 85 -9.94 -3.83 5.32
CA ARG A 85 -10.50 -2.56 4.88
C ARG A 85 -9.73 -2.05 3.66
N VAL A 86 -10.25 -2.36 2.47
CA VAL A 86 -9.66 -1.93 1.19
C VAL A 86 -10.61 -1.08 0.34
N VAL A 87 -10.03 -0.10 -0.36
CA VAL A 87 -10.74 0.80 -1.26
C VAL A 87 -10.14 0.71 -2.67
N PHE A 88 -10.99 0.79 -3.69
CA PHE A 88 -10.53 0.83 -5.07
C PHE A 88 -10.01 2.23 -5.36
N ALA A 89 -8.75 2.35 -5.74
CA ALA A 89 -8.19 3.60 -6.20
C ALA A 89 -6.97 3.33 -7.08
N ASP A 90 -6.85 4.11 -8.14
CA ASP A 90 -5.63 4.17 -8.94
C ASP A 90 -4.71 5.26 -8.36
N ALA A 91 -3.53 4.84 -7.91
CA ALA A 91 -2.53 5.76 -7.39
C ALA A 91 -1.90 6.62 -8.50
N GLU A 92 -2.14 6.35 -9.78
CA GLU A 92 -1.69 7.20 -10.88
C GLU A 92 -2.76 8.23 -11.30
N ASP A 93 -4.01 8.04 -10.88
CA ASP A 93 -5.10 8.96 -11.16
C ASP A 93 -4.96 10.25 -10.33
N PRO A 94 -4.83 11.44 -10.96
CA PRO A 94 -4.86 12.72 -10.26
C PRO A 94 -6.11 12.92 -9.39
N GLY A 95 -7.24 12.31 -9.80
CA GLY A 95 -8.49 12.30 -9.05
C GLY A 95 -8.31 11.76 -7.64
N PHE A 96 -7.65 10.61 -7.48
CA PHE A 96 -7.34 10.03 -6.17
C PHE A 96 -6.60 11.03 -5.27
N TRP A 97 -5.51 11.61 -5.75
CA TRP A 97 -4.70 12.54 -4.96
C TRP A 97 -5.44 13.82 -4.61
N ASN A 98 -6.24 14.36 -5.53
CA ASN A 98 -7.02 15.57 -5.30
C ASN A 98 -8.04 15.37 -4.16
N HIS A 99 -8.65 14.20 -4.09
CA HIS A 99 -9.65 13.85 -3.08
C HIS A 99 -9.06 13.22 -1.81
N LEU A 100 -7.80 12.79 -1.83
CA LEU A 100 -7.10 12.29 -0.65
C LEU A 100 -7.05 13.37 0.43
N ARG A 101 -7.57 13.03 1.61
CA ARG A 101 -7.48 13.83 2.84
C ARG A 101 -6.70 13.02 3.87
N PHE A 102 -5.62 13.59 4.40
CA PHE A 102 -4.76 12.88 5.34
C PHE A 102 -5.48 12.58 6.66
N GLY A 103 -6.36 13.46 7.14
CA GLY A 103 -7.15 13.20 8.34
C GLY A 103 -6.25 12.90 9.55
N ARG A 104 -6.28 11.65 10.03
CA ARG A 104 -5.45 11.15 11.14
C ARG A 104 -4.32 10.23 10.69
N LEU A 105 -3.96 10.26 9.41
CA LEU A 105 -2.85 9.46 8.91
C LEU A 105 -1.55 9.91 9.57
N GLU A 106 -0.87 8.96 10.17
CA GLU A 106 0.46 9.09 10.75
C GLU A 106 1.50 8.43 9.83
N ALA A 107 1.09 7.47 8.99
CA ALA A 107 1.97 6.83 8.02
C ALA A 107 1.30 6.49 6.68
N VAL A 108 2.10 6.49 5.62
CA VAL A 108 1.76 5.96 4.29
C VAL A 108 2.83 4.96 3.86
N VAL A 109 2.41 3.77 3.44
CA VAL A 109 3.28 2.72 2.93
C VAL A 109 3.06 2.56 1.43
N LEU A 110 4.10 2.79 0.64
CA LEU A 110 4.09 2.61 -0.81
C LEU A 110 4.71 1.26 -1.16
N THR A 111 3.91 0.35 -1.73
CA THR A 111 4.37 -0.99 -2.16
C THR A 111 4.18 -1.23 -3.66
N MET A 112 3.94 -0.16 -4.41
CA MET A 112 3.87 -0.18 -5.87
C MET A 112 5.21 -0.66 -6.48
N PRO A 113 5.21 -1.47 -7.54
CA PRO A 113 6.44 -2.06 -8.08
C PRO A 113 7.37 -1.04 -8.75
N GLU A 114 6.82 0.02 -9.34
CA GLU A 114 7.57 0.95 -10.19
C GLU A 114 8.25 2.07 -9.38
N PRO A 115 9.59 2.17 -9.45
CA PRO A 115 10.38 3.29 -8.94
C PRO A 115 9.81 4.69 -9.16
N GLU A 116 9.31 4.95 -10.37
CA GLU A 116 8.85 6.28 -10.76
C GLU A 116 7.52 6.62 -10.08
N SER A 117 6.60 5.66 -10.01
CA SER A 117 5.33 5.79 -9.29
C SER A 117 5.57 6.00 -7.80
N GLN A 118 6.58 5.34 -7.20
CA GLN A 118 6.99 5.57 -5.81
C GLN A 118 7.51 7.00 -5.57
N CYS A 119 8.43 7.48 -6.42
CA CYS A 119 8.98 8.83 -6.29
C CYS A 119 7.88 9.88 -6.48
N TRP A 120 7.05 9.72 -7.50
CA TRP A 120 5.96 10.64 -7.79
C TRP A 120 4.94 10.69 -6.65
N ALA A 121 4.50 9.54 -6.13
CA ALA A 121 3.58 9.47 -5.00
C ALA A 121 4.17 10.11 -3.74
N THR A 122 5.46 9.87 -3.47
CA THR A 122 6.19 10.48 -2.34
C THR A 122 6.19 12.00 -2.46
N HIS A 123 6.57 12.54 -3.62
CA HIS A 123 6.50 13.98 -3.88
C HIS A 123 5.09 14.52 -3.71
N ARG A 124 4.07 13.85 -4.24
CA ARG A 124 2.67 14.28 -4.10
C ARG A 124 2.22 14.34 -2.64
N LEU A 125 2.62 13.38 -1.81
CA LEU A 125 2.33 13.40 -0.38
C LEU A 125 2.97 14.63 0.28
N ARG A 126 4.26 14.88 0.03
CA ARG A 126 4.99 16.01 0.61
C ARG A 126 4.49 17.37 0.11
N ASP A 127 4.26 17.52 -1.19
CA ASP A 127 3.74 18.76 -1.80
C ASP A 127 2.37 19.14 -1.25
N ARG A 128 1.57 18.15 -0.85
CA ARG A 128 0.25 18.36 -0.24
C ARG A 128 0.30 18.55 1.27
N GLY A 129 1.49 18.56 1.87
CA GLY A 129 1.70 18.79 3.31
C GLY A 129 1.54 17.57 4.20
N PHE A 130 1.74 16.35 3.68
CA PHE A 130 1.80 15.18 4.55
C PHE A 130 3.12 15.20 5.34
N GLU A 131 3.02 15.31 6.66
CA GLU A 131 4.17 15.36 7.58
C GLU A 131 4.45 14.01 8.27
N GLY A 132 3.55 13.03 8.11
CA GLY A 132 3.71 11.69 8.66
C GLY A 132 4.79 10.86 7.95
N VAL A 133 4.97 9.62 8.42
CA VAL A 133 5.98 8.70 7.92
C VAL A 133 5.62 8.20 6.53
N ILE A 134 6.50 8.34 5.55
CA ILE A 134 6.40 7.69 4.24
C ILE A 134 7.39 6.52 4.18
N ALA A 135 6.86 5.30 4.19
CA ALA A 135 7.62 4.08 4.03
C ALA A 135 7.47 3.55 2.59
N VAL A 136 8.56 3.10 1.98
CA VAL A 136 8.57 2.59 0.61
C VAL A 136 9.23 1.23 0.57
N SER A 137 8.54 0.26 -0.04
CA SER A 137 9.12 -1.04 -0.37
C SER A 137 9.52 -1.05 -1.84
N THR A 138 10.82 -1.03 -2.12
CA THR A 138 11.36 -1.07 -3.49
C THR A 138 11.93 -2.45 -3.80
N ARG A 139 11.99 -2.82 -5.08
CA ARG A 139 12.72 -4.01 -5.55
C ARG A 139 14.08 -3.67 -6.16
N SER A 140 14.45 -2.39 -6.14
CA SER A 140 15.65 -1.89 -6.79
C SER A 140 16.42 -0.99 -5.85
N ARG A 141 17.54 -1.51 -5.35
CA ARG A 141 18.51 -0.77 -4.54
C ARG A 141 18.97 0.54 -5.18
N HIS A 142 19.03 0.59 -6.51
CA HIS A 142 19.41 1.80 -7.25
C HIS A 142 18.39 2.95 -7.14
N THR A 143 17.16 2.65 -6.69
CA THR A 143 16.11 3.66 -6.55
C THR A 143 16.09 4.30 -5.16
N VAL A 144 16.80 3.73 -4.19
CA VAL A 144 16.78 4.20 -2.79
C VAL A 144 17.11 5.69 -2.71
N THR A 145 18.15 6.15 -3.41
CA THR A 145 18.53 7.57 -3.42
C THR A 145 17.42 8.46 -3.97
N ARG A 146 16.81 8.10 -5.10
CA ARG A 146 15.75 8.88 -5.74
C ARG A 146 14.50 9.00 -4.86
N VAL A 147 14.08 7.90 -4.25
CA VAL A 147 12.90 7.87 -3.37
C VAL A 147 13.18 8.65 -2.07
N LYS A 148 14.42 8.59 -1.57
CA LYS A 148 14.84 9.38 -0.40
C LYS A 148 14.84 10.87 -0.70
N GLU A 149 15.39 11.28 -1.84
CA GLU A 149 15.36 12.66 -2.32
C GLU A 149 13.94 13.16 -2.57
N ALA A 150 13.02 12.26 -2.91
CA ALA A 150 11.59 12.58 -3.01
C ALA A 150 10.91 12.88 -1.67
N GLY A 151 11.57 12.52 -0.55
CA GLY A 151 11.10 12.81 0.81
C GLY A 151 10.55 11.61 1.57
N ALA A 152 10.87 10.37 1.16
CA ALA A 152 10.53 9.18 1.93
C ALA A 152 11.42 9.04 3.18
N ASP A 153 10.83 8.57 4.29
CA ASP A 153 11.52 8.42 5.57
C ASP A 153 12.14 7.03 5.71
N LEU A 154 11.42 6.00 5.30
CA LEU A 154 11.82 4.60 5.40
C LEU A 154 11.82 3.96 4.02
N ILE A 155 12.93 3.33 3.64
CA ILE A 155 13.05 2.67 2.34
C ILE A 155 13.65 1.29 2.57
N TYR A 156 12.90 0.27 2.20
CA TYR A 156 13.32 -1.12 2.32
C TYR A 156 13.37 -1.77 0.95
N ASP A 157 14.47 -2.46 0.68
CA ASP A 157 14.50 -3.44 -0.39
C ASP A 157 13.66 -4.65 0.02
N ALA A 158 12.75 -5.08 -0.87
CA ALA A 158 11.81 -6.16 -0.60
C ALA A 158 12.50 -7.49 -0.31
N HIS A 159 13.65 -7.77 -0.96
CA HIS A 159 14.40 -8.99 -0.71
C HIS A 159 15.12 -8.93 0.63
N ASP A 160 15.68 -7.78 0.98
CA ASP A 160 16.32 -7.57 2.28
C ASP A 160 15.31 -7.71 3.42
N ALA A 161 14.14 -7.10 3.29
CA ALA A 161 13.06 -7.20 4.26
C ALA A 161 12.56 -8.65 4.42
N ALA A 162 12.37 -9.36 3.31
CA ALA A 162 12.02 -10.78 3.34
C ALA A 162 13.11 -11.64 3.99
N GLY A 163 14.38 -11.37 3.68
CA GLY A 163 15.52 -12.07 4.28
C GLY A 163 15.63 -11.85 5.78
N LEU A 164 15.42 -10.62 6.25
CA LEU A 164 15.37 -10.29 7.67
C LEU A 164 14.20 -10.99 8.37
N GLY A 165 13.02 -10.98 7.77
CA GLY A 165 11.84 -11.67 8.30
C GLY A 165 12.07 -13.19 8.42
N LEU A 166 12.60 -13.80 7.37
CA LEU A 166 12.94 -15.23 7.36
C LEU A 166 14.02 -15.56 8.40
N GLY A 167 15.09 -14.76 8.49
CA GLY A 167 16.14 -14.95 9.47
C GLY A 167 15.63 -14.86 10.91
N LYS A 168 14.77 -13.89 11.20
CA LYS A 168 14.11 -13.76 12.51
C LYS A 168 13.23 -14.98 12.82
N ALA A 169 12.43 -15.44 11.84
CA ALA A 169 11.59 -16.62 12.02
C ALA A 169 12.41 -17.89 12.32
N VAL A 170 13.52 -18.11 11.60
CA VAL A 170 14.44 -19.23 11.87
C VAL A 170 15.04 -19.13 13.28
N LEU A 171 15.47 -17.93 13.71
CA LEU A 171 15.99 -17.73 15.06
C LEU A 171 14.96 -17.99 16.14
N THR A 172 13.69 -17.64 15.93
CA THR A 172 12.60 -17.98 16.86
C THR A 172 12.46 -19.48 16.99
N CYS A 173 12.40 -20.22 15.87
CA CYS A 173 12.31 -21.68 15.91
C CYS A 173 13.52 -22.34 16.62
N LEU A 174 14.74 -21.86 16.33
CA LEU A 174 15.96 -22.37 16.97
C LEU A 174 16.07 -21.98 18.46
N GLY A 175 15.45 -20.86 18.85
CA GLY A 175 15.36 -20.40 20.24
C GLY A 175 14.37 -21.22 21.05
N ASP A 176 13.21 -21.54 20.45
CA ASP A 176 12.20 -22.42 21.06
C ASP A 176 12.72 -23.86 21.21
N GLU A 177 13.50 -24.38 20.23
CA GLU A 177 14.15 -25.70 20.35
C GLU A 177 15.22 -25.77 21.45
N ARG A 178 15.83 -24.64 21.84
CA ARG A 178 16.83 -24.60 22.91
C ARG A 178 16.24 -24.56 24.32
N LEU A 179 14.96 -24.22 24.47
CA LEU A 179 14.27 -24.21 25.76
C LEU A 179 13.60 -25.56 26.08
N ASP A 180 13.37 -26.41 25.07
CA ASP A 180 12.76 -27.74 25.22
C ASP A 180 13.76 -28.88 25.41
N ASN A 181 15.08 -28.61 25.37
CA ASN A 181 16.08 -29.63 25.67
C ASN A 181 16.57 -29.46 27.12
N PRO A 182 16.05 -30.21 28.11
CA PRO A 182 16.61 -30.18 29.45
C PRO A 182 18.06 -30.67 29.38
N GLU A 183 18.99 -29.88 29.94
CA GLU A 183 20.39 -30.31 30.02
C GLU A 183 20.49 -31.67 30.72
N PRO A 184 21.23 -32.64 30.18
CA PRO A 184 21.45 -33.90 30.86
C PRO A 184 22.25 -33.63 32.13
N ARG A 185 21.65 -34.02 33.28
CA ARG A 185 22.26 -34.00 34.62
C ARG A 185 23.61 -34.70 34.67
#